data_AF-A0A359LW97-F1
#
_entry.id   AF-A0A359LW97-F1
#
_cell.length_a   1.000
_cell.length_b   1.000
_cell.length_c   1.000
_cell.angle_alpha   90.00
_cell.angle_beta   90.00
_cell.angle_gamma   90.00
#
_symmetry.space_group_name_H-M   'P 1'
#
loop_
_entity.id
_entity.type
_entity.pdbx_description
1 polymer ?
#
loop_
_entity_poly.entity_id
_entity_poly.type
_entity_poly.pdbx_seq_one_letter_code
_entity_poly.pdbx_strand_id
1 'polypeptide(L)'
;MPIPPRLGAAAILMAAMATASAADFGALKPQGFLSDFANVADAESRQRLERYGEQLRKATGSQIAIVTLPTVQGEPIEDVA
;
A
#
# COMPACT_ATOMS: atom_id res chain seq x y z
N MET A 1 43.90 14.57 31.31
CA MET A 1 42.79 15.50 30.95
C MET A 1 41.77 14.69 30.15
N PRO A 2 40.60 14.36 30.71
CA PRO A 2 39.63 13.49 30.05
C PRO A 2 38.91 14.21 28.90
N ILE A 3 38.74 13.49 27.79
CA ILE A 3 38.08 13.91 26.55
C ILE A 3 36.56 13.96 26.82
N PRO A 4 35.82 15.05 26.49
CA PRO A 4 34.41 15.16 26.85
C PRO A 4 33.52 14.20 26.01
N PRO A 5 32.53 13.50 26.61
CA PRO A 5 31.72 12.46 25.95
C PRO A 5 30.61 12.99 25.01
N ARG A 6 30.69 14.26 24.59
CA ARG A 6 29.59 14.94 23.87
C ARG A 6 29.59 14.72 22.35
N LEU A 7 30.67 14.18 21.78
CA LEU A 7 30.71 13.84 20.35
C LEU A 7 30.04 12.50 20.00
N GLY A 8 29.93 11.56 20.96
CA GLY A 8 29.32 10.24 20.70
C GLY A 8 27.80 10.29 20.51
N ALA A 9 27.11 11.18 21.21
CA ALA A 9 25.66 11.31 21.12
C ALA A 9 25.20 11.97 19.80
N ALA A 10 25.98 12.91 19.26
CA ALA A 10 25.64 13.61 18.03
C ALA A 10 25.76 12.71 16.78
N ALA A 11 26.68 11.74 16.80
CA ALA A 11 26.86 10.80 15.70
C ALA A 11 25.72 9.75 15.60
N ILE A 12 25.12 9.38 16.73
CA ILE A 12 24.00 8.41 16.78
C ILE A 12 22.69 9.06 16.30
N LEU A 13 22.50 10.36 16.54
CA LEU A 13 21.31 11.09 16.07
C LEU A 13 21.29 11.35 14.56
N MET A 14 22.44 11.32 13.86
CA MET A 14 22.51 11.53 12.40
C MET A 14 22.27 10.26 11.57
N ALA A 15 22.29 9.07 12.18
CA ALA A 15 22.06 7.79 11.47
C ALA A 15 20.56 7.47 11.27
N ALA A 16 19.65 8.30 11.79
CA ALA A 16 18.20 8.17 11.61
C ALA A 16 17.69 8.95 10.38
N MET A 17 18.56 9.27 9.42
CA MET A 17 18.16 9.87 8.16
C MET A 17 17.36 8.83 7.37
N ALA A 18 16.04 8.98 7.44
CA ALA A 18 15.04 8.07 6.91
C ALA A 18 15.41 7.56 5.52
N THR A 19 15.73 6.27 5.44
CA THR A 19 15.63 5.53 4.19
C THR A 19 14.15 5.48 3.84
N ALA A 20 13.68 6.40 2.99
CA ALA A 20 12.40 6.25 2.31
C ALA A 20 12.54 5.04 1.37
N SER A 21 12.12 3.86 1.83
CA SER A 21 12.00 2.70 0.96
C SER A 21 10.83 2.97 0.01
N ALA A 22 11.07 2.88 -1.30
CA ALA A 22 9.99 2.88 -2.27
C ALA A 22 9.01 1.74 -1.95
N ALA A 23 7.71 1.99 -2.15
CA ALA A 23 6.71 0.97 -1.94
C ALA A 23 6.86 -0.13 -3.01
N ASP A 24 6.84 -1.40 -2.59
CA ASP A 24 6.78 -2.52 -3.54
C ASP A 24 5.32 -2.86 -3.87
N PHE A 25 4.75 -2.13 -4.83
CA PHE A 25 3.38 -2.37 -5.31
C PHE A 25 3.26 -3.67 -6.11
N GLY A 26 4.35 -4.19 -6.70
CA GLY A 26 4.36 -5.44 -7.45
C GLY A 26 4.21 -6.69 -6.58
N ALA A 27 4.51 -6.59 -5.28
CA ALA A 27 4.30 -7.65 -4.31
C ALA A 27 2.83 -7.84 -3.87
N LEU A 28 1.93 -6.91 -4.23
CA LEU A 28 0.52 -6.99 -3.84
C LEU A 28 -0.17 -8.18 -4.52
N LYS A 29 -0.86 -8.98 -3.70
CA LYS A 29 -1.59 -10.16 -4.17
C LYS A 29 -3.09 -9.87 -4.25
N PRO A 30 -3.74 -10.16 -5.39
CA PRO A 30 -5.19 -10.02 -5.51
C PRO A 30 -5.95 -10.81 -4.42
N GLN A 31 -7.01 -10.21 -3.87
CA GLN A 31 -7.87 -10.84 -2.85
C GLN A 31 -9.28 -11.19 -3.36
N GLY A 32 -9.55 -10.93 -4.64
CA GLY A 32 -10.88 -11.04 -5.26
C GLY A 32 -11.08 -9.91 -6.27
N PHE A 33 -12.34 -9.54 -6.53
CA PHE A 33 -12.65 -8.31 -7.26
C PHE A 33 -12.31 -7.05 -6.45
N LEU A 34 -12.22 -7.16 -5.11
CA LEU A 34 -11.71 -6.13 -4.22
C LEU A 34 -10.45 -6.59 -3.46
N SER A 35 -9.33 -5.89 -3.66
CA SER A 35 -8.11 -6.00 -2.85
C SER A 35 -7.98 -4.79 -1.92
N ASP A 36 -8.41 -4.94 -0.67
CA ASP A 36 -8.51 -3.83 0.28
C ASP A 36 -7.34 -3.82 1.26
N PHE A 37 -6.21 -3.26 0.83
CA PHE A 37 -5.00 -3.15 1.67
C PHE A 37 -5.06 -1.95 2.63
N ALA A 38 -5.98 -1.02 2.40
CA ALA A 38 -6.23 0.11 3.30
C ALA A 38 -7.16 -0.24 4.47
N ASN A 39 -7.81 -1.41 4.43
CA ASN A 39 -8.81 -1.86 5.40
C ASN A 39 -9.95 -0.83 5.60
N VAL A 40 -10.44 -0.28 4.50
CA VAL A 40 -11.50 0.76 4.50
C VAL A 40 -12.86 0.19 4.13
N ALA A 41 -12.92 -1.03 3.60
CA ALA A 41 -14.18 -1.67 3.22
C ALA A 41 -14.70 -2.60 4.31
N ASP A 42 -15.91 -2.33 4.79
CA ASP A 42 -16.63 -3.26 5.65
C ASP A 42 -17.06 -4.55 4.91
N ALA A 43 -17.56 -5.52 5.68
CA ALA A 43 -17.95 -6.83 5.15
C ALA A 43 -19.09 -6.74 4.12
N GLU A 44 -20.06 -5.86 4.35
CA GLU A 44 -21.21 -5.70 3.46
C GLU A 44 -20.79 -5.10 2.11
N SER A 45 -19.97 -4.05 2.13
CA SER A 45 -19.43 -3.40 0.95
C SER A 45 -18.55 -4.35 0.14
N ARG A 46 -17.68 -5.12 0.81
CA ARG A 46 -16.89 -6.17 0.17
C ARG A 46 -17.79 -7.18 -0.54
N GLN A 47 -18.82 -7.71 0.13
CA GLN A 47 -19.73 -8.68 -0.50
C GLN A 47 -20.51 -8.09 -1.68
N ARG A 48 -20.91 -6.82 -1.61
CA ARG A 48 -21.58 -6.13 -2.74
C ARG A 48 -20.65 -5.99 -3.94
N LEU A 49 -19.41 -5.58 -3.73
CA LEU A 49 -18.42 -5.40 -4.79
C LEU A 49 -18.03 -6.72 -5.46
N GLU A 50 -17.81 -7.78 -4.67
CA GLU A 50 -17.59 -9.13 -5.19
C GLU A 50 -18.76 -9.62 -6.06
N ARG A 51 -20.00 -9.46 -5.57
CA ARG A 51 -21.19 -9.83 -6.36
C ARG A 51 -21.33 -9.00 -7.64
N TYR A 52 -20.97 -7.73 -7.60
CA TYR A 52 -21.02 -6.86 -8.77
C TYR A 52 -19.98 -7.25 -9.82
N GLY A 53 -18.73 -7.49 -9.40
CA GLY A 53 -17.67 -7.96 -10.29
C GLY A 53 -18.03 -9.28 -10.97
N GLU A 54 -18.61 -10.21 -10.21
CA GLU A 54 -19.15 -11.47 -10.75
C GLU A 54 -20.27 -11.27 -11.77
N GLN A 55 -21.20 -10.34 -11.53
CA GLN A 55 -22.26 -10.01 -12.48
C GLN A 55 -21.71 -9.39 -13.76
N LEU A 56 -20.77 -8.45 -13.64
CA LEU A 56 -20.09 -7.82 -14.77
C LEU A 56 -19.35 -8.84 -15.61
N ARG A 57 -18.61 -9.76 -14.97
CA ARG A 57 -17.94 -10.87 -15.65
C ARG A 57 -18.90 -11.76 -16.42
N LYS A 58 -20.01 -12.13 -15.80
CA LYS A 58 -21.03 -12.97 -16.46
C LYS A 58 -21.69 -12.27 -17.63
N ALA A 59 -21.96 -10.97 -17.50
CA ALA A 59 -22.67 -10.20 -18.51
C ALA A 59 -21.80 -9.82 -19.71
N THR A 60 -20.50 -9.59 -19.50
CA THR A 60 -19.61 -8.99 -20.51
C THR A 60 -18.41 -9.86 -20.89
N GLY A 61 -18.12 -10.91 -20.11
CA GLY A 61 -16.87 -11.67 -20.21
C GLY A 61 -15.63 -10.93 -19.68
N SER A 62 -15.73 -9.65 -19.35
CA SER A 62 -14.62 -8.82 -18.85
C SER A 62 -14.52 -8.87 -17.32
N GLN A 63 -13.36 -8.58 -16.75
CA GLN A 63 -13.17 -8.49 -15.31
C GLN A 63 -12.79 -7.07 -14.90
N ILE A 64 -13.15 -6.70 -13.68
CA ILE A 64 -12.75 -5.44 -13.04
C ILE A 64 -11.98 -5.79 -11.76
N ALA A 65 -10.91 -5.07 -11.48
CA ALA A 65 -10.21 -5.15 -10.20
C ALA A 65 -10.32 -3.81 -9.49
N ILE A 66 -10.63 -3.85 -8.20
CA ILE A 66 -10.72 -2.68 -7.33
C ILE A 66 -9.65 -2.85 -6.26
N VAL A 67 -8.79 -1.86 -6.10
CA VAL A 67 -7.70 -1.89 -5.11
C VAL A 67 -7.80 -0.66 -4.24
N THR A 68 -7.72 -0.83 -2.91
CA THR A 68 -7.53 0.28 -1.98
C THR A 68 -6.14 0.18 -1.38
N LEU A 69 -5.43 1.30 -1.38
CA LEU A 69 -4.11 1.44 -0.79
C LEU A 69 -4.15 2.58 0.22
N PRO A 70 -3.41 2.49 1.34
CA PRO A 70 -3.32 3.61 2.28
C PRO A 70 -2.63 4.84 1.65
N THR A 71 -1.73 4.64 0.68
CA THR A 71 -1.03 5.69 -0.06
C THR A 71 -0.33 5.08 -1.29
N VAL A 72 -0.10 5.90 -2.32
CA VAL A 72 0.76 5.57 -3.49
C VAL A 72 2.22 6.03 -3.30
N GLN A 73 2.57 6.56 -2.13
CA GLN A 73 3.92 7.01 -1.75
C GLN A 73 4.59 7.98 -2.76
N GLY A 74 3.79 8.73 -3.52
CA GLY A 74 4.28 9.69 -4.51
C GLY A 74 4.53 9.10 -5.90
N GLU A 75 4.27 7.80 -6.10
CA GLU A 75 4.31 7.19 -7.42
C GLU A 75 3.15 7.69 -8.30
N PRO A 76 3.37 7.84 -9.63
CA PRO A 76 2.30 8.05 -10.59
C PRO A 76 1.26 6.93 -10.49
N ILE A 77 -0.02 7.28 -10.59
CA ILE A 77 -1.09 6.27 -10.42
C ILE A 77 -1.05 5.22 -11.53
N GLU A 78 -0.57 5.60 -12.70
CA GLU A 78 -0.40 4.73 -13.88
C GLU A 78 0.66 3.65 -13.68
N ASP A 79 1.64 3.88 -12.78
CA ASP A 79 2.69 2.92 -12.45
C ASP A 79 2.25 1.95 -11.34
N VAL A 80 1.11 2.23 -10.68
CA VAL A 80 0.54 1.43 -9.59
C VAL A 80 -0.68 0.60 -10.05
N ALA A 81 -1.41 1.06 -11.08
CA ALA A 81 -2.70 0.52 -11.52
C ALA A 81 -2.61 -0.57 -12.61
#